data_AF-W7PU46-F1
#
_entry.id   AF-W7PU46-F1
#
_cell.length_a   1.000
_cell.length_b   1.000
_cell.length_c   1.000
_cell.angle_alpha   90.00
_cell.angle_beta   90.00
_cell.angle_gamma   90.00
#
_symmetry.space_group_name_H-M   'P 1'
#
loop_
_entity.id
_entity.type
_entity.pdbx_description
1 polymer ?
#
loop_
_entity_poly.entity_id
_entity_poly.type
_entity_poly.pdbx_seq_one_letter_code
_entity_poly.pdbx_strand_id
1 'polypeptide(L)'
;MSLTLTQRLGIEVPLLQAPMAGVQGSALAIAVAEGGGLGALPCAMLSPQAMSDEIARIRAQTSRPLNVNFFCHLSPEPDPASNARWHQALAPYYAELGLDIDSVPSGAGRRPFDHQACEVLEAFRPEVVSFHFGLPSPALLERVKAWGATVLSSATTVEEALWLEANGADAVIAQGLEAGGHRGMFLTQDLTTQVGTLALLPQVKAAVSIPVIAAGGIADARGVAAAVALGADAVQVGTAFLCCPEATTSSLHRRALQSEAARHTALTNLYSGRPARGIVTRLMRELGPISTVRRPSRWPRRPS
;
A
#
# COMPACT_ATOMS: atom_id res chain seq x y z
N MET A 1 -26.55 -11.21 -15.06
CA MET A 1 -25.17 -11.67 -14.78
C MET A 1 -24.41 -10.50 -14.16
N SER A 2 -23.77 -10.71 -13.01
CA SER A 2 -22.85 -9.71 -12.45
C SER A 2 -21.63 -9.57 -13.37
N LEU A 3 -21.11 -8.36 -13.55
CA LEU A 3 -19.88 -8.14 -14.32
C LEU A 3 -18.69 -8.77 -13.59
N THR A 4 -17.77 -9.37 -14.33
CA THR A 4 -16.46 -9.79 -13.79
C THR A 4 -15.67 -8.56 -13.31
N LEU A 5 -14.71 -8.75 -12.41
CA LEU A 5 -13.90 -7.64 -11.91
C LEU A 5 -13.14 -6.93 -13.04
N THR A 6 -12.64 -7.66 -14.04
CA THR A 6 -11.97 -7.06 -15.21
C THR A 6 -12.92 -6.17 -16.03
N GLN A 7 -14.15 -6.62 -16.27
CA GLN A 7 -15.18 -5.81 -16.94
C GLN A 7 -15.56 -4.56 -16.12
N ARG A 8 -15.67 -4.70 -14.79
CA ARG A 8 -15.98 -3.58 -13.90
C ARG A 8 -14.86 -2.53 -13.90
N LEU A 9 -13.61 -2.97 -13.92
CA LEU A 9 -12.44 -2.09 -13.90
C LEU A 9 -12.05 -1.57 -15.29
N GLY A 10 -12.61 -2.12 -16.37
CA GLY A 10 -12.27 -1.76 -17.75
C GLY A 10 -10.87 -2.24 -18.19
N ILE A 11 -10.39 -3.35 -17.63
CA ILE A 11 -9.06 -3.91 -17.92
C ILE A 11 -9.16 -5.27 -18.62
N GLU A 12 -8.10 -5.67 -19.32
CA GLU A 12 -8.04 -6.90 -20.12
C GLU A 12 -7.58 -8.10 -19.30
N VAL A 13 -6.57 -7.90 -18.45
CA VAL A 13 -6.01 -8.95 -17.58
C VAL A 13 -6.32 -8.67 -16.11
N PRO A 14 -6.63 -9.69 -15.29
CA PRO A 14 -6.98 -9.52 -13.87
C PRO A 14 -5.72 -9.30 -13.01
N LEU A 15 -4.89 -8.33 -13.40
CA LEU A 15 -3.64 -7.99 -12.76
C LEU A 15 -3.63 -6.50 -12.42
N LEU A 16 -3.49 -6.20 -11.14
CA LEU A 16 -3.32 -4.87 -10.60
C LEU A 16 -1.85 -4.70 -10.21
N GLN A 17 -1.22 -3.65 -10.73
CA GLN A 17 0.09 -3.23 -10.26
C GLN A 17 -0.07 -2.56 -8.89
N ALA A 18 0.66 -3.02 -7.88
CA ALA A 18 0.52 -2.51 -6.53
C ALA A 18 1.03 -1.05 -6.45
N PRO A 19 0.31 -0.14 -5.80
CA PRO A 19 0.80 1.22 -5.57
C PRO A 19 1.96 1.24 -4.55
N MET A 20 3.21 1.43 -5.01
CA MET A 20 4.41 1.38 -4.16
C MET A 20 5.04 2.78 -3.98
N ALA A 21 4.65 3.49 -2.91
CA ALA A 21 5.12 4.85 -2.64
C ALA A 21 6.67 4.91 -2.52
N GLY A 22 7.28 5.83 -3.26
CA GLY A 22 8.73 6.08 -3.25
C GLY A 22 9.55 5.22 -4.20
N VAL A 23 8.94 4.30 -4.96
CA VAL A 23 9.64 3.43 -5.93
C VAL A 23 8.94 3.34 -7.28
N GLN A 24 7.87 4.11 -7.50
CA GLN A 24 7.21 4.24 -8.79
C GLN A 24 6.50 5.60 -8.95
N GLY A 25 6.06 5.88 -10.17
CA GLY A 25 5.18 6.99 -10.54
C GLY A 25 4.45 6.68 -11.85
N SER A 26 4.13 7.71 -12.62
CA SER A 26 3.42 7.65 -13.91
C SER A 26 3.97 6.62 -14.89
N ALA A 27 5.29 6.55 -15.10
CA ALA A 27 5.89 5.66 -16.10
C ALA A 27 5.47 4.19 -15.92
N LEU A 28 5.55 3.67 -14.69
CA LEU A 28 5.18 2.27 -14.41
C LEU A 28 3.66 2.07 -14.49
N ALA A 29 2.87 3.04 -14.04
CA ALA A 29 1.42 2.98 -14.14
C ALA A 29 0.97 2.91 -15.61
N ILE A 30 1.53 3.76 -16.47
CA ILE A 30 1.27 3.77 -17.92
C ILE A 30 1.66 2.43 -18.55
N ALA A 31 2.86 1.92 -18.27
CA ALA A 31 3.33 0.67 -18.86
C ALA A 31 2.43 -0.53 -18.52
N VAL A 32 1.95 -0.62 -17.27
CA VAL A 32 1.02 -1.68 -16.89
C VAL A 32 -0.36 -1.48 -17.51
N ALA A 33 -0.87 -0.24 -17.53
CA ALA A 33 -2.14 0.07 -18.15
C ALA A 33 -2.11 -0.32 -19.64
N GLU A 34 -1.08 0.06 -20.38
CA GLU A 34 -0.86 -0.32 -21.78
C GLU A 34 -0.59 -1.82 -21.98
N GLY A 35 -0.10 -2.51 -20.95
CA GLY A 35 -0.03 -3.98 -20.89
C GLY A 35 -1.36 -4.69 -20.64
N GLY A 36 -2.46 -3.94 -20.51
CA GLY A 36 -3.83 -4.47 -20.32
C GLY A 36 -4.21 -4.71 -18.86
N GLY A 37 -3.31 -4.47 -17.91
CA GLY A 37 -3.59 -4.52 -16.47
C GLY A 37 -4.07 -3.18 -15.92
N LEU A 38 -4.24 -3.10 -14.60
CA LEU A 38 -4.52 -1.84 -13.91
C LEU A 38 -3.22 -1.23 -13.38
N GLY A 39 -2.76 -0.15 -13.99
CA GLY A 39 -1.66 0.66 -13.47
C GLY A 39 -2.07 1.45 -12.22
N ALA A 40 -1.14 1.68 -11.29
CA ALA A 40 -1.41 2.41 -10.06
C ALA A 40 -0.43 3.56 -9.79
N LEU A 41 -0.95 4.68 -9.28
CA LEU A 41 -0.18 5.82 -8.78
C LEU A 41 -0.27 5.90 -7.24
N PRO A 42 0.84 5.75 -6.50
CA PRO A 42 0.85 5.92 -5.06
C PRO A 42 0.93 7.39 -4.67
N CYS A 43 -0.15 7.92 -4.09
CA CYS A 43 -0.26 9.35 -3.76
C CYS A 43 0.11 9.69 -2.32
N ALA A 44 0.35 8.70 -1.45
CA ALA A 44 0.59 8.91 -0.03
C ALA A 44 1.82 9.79 0.31
N MET A 45 2.73 10.03 -0.63
CA MET A 45 3.92 10.88 -0.48
C MET A 45 3.92 12.09 -1.43
N LEU A 46 2.83 12.33 -2.17
CA LEU A 46 2.73 13.42 -3.13
C LEU A 46 2.06 14.65 -2.51
N SER A 47 2.53 15.84 -2.91
CA SER A 47 1.76 17.06 -2.71
C SER A 47 0.57 17.08 -3.71
N PRO A 48 -0.47 17.88 -3.46
CA PRO A 48 -1.59 18.07 -4.39
C PRO A 48 -1.13 18.45 -5.79
N GLN A 49 -0.14 19.35 -5.90
CA GLN A 49 0.44 19.73 -7.17
C GLN A 49 1.14 18.54 -7.84
N ALA A 50 2.03 17.85 -7.12
CA ALA A 50 2.74 16.69 -7.67
C ALA A 50 1.79 15.56 -8.08
N MET A 51 0.69 15.37 -7.35
CA MET A 51 -0.38 14.43 -7.69
C MET A 51 -1.08 14.83 -8.99
N SER A 52 -1.48 16.10 -9.12
CA SER A 52 -2.07 16.64 -10.34
C SER A 52 -1.13 16.44 -11.54
N ASP A 53 0.15 16.76 -11.37
CA ASP A 53 1.17 16.62 -12.42
C ASP A 53 1.37 15.16 -12.85
N GLU A 54 1.42 14.22 -11.90
CA GLU A 54 1.54 12.79 -12.19
C GLU A 54 0.30 12.26 -12.93
N ILE A 55 -0.92 12.61 -12.49
CA ILE A 55 -2.15 12.18 -13.14
C ILE A 55 -2.25 12.78 -14.55
N ALA A 56 -1.91 14.06 -14.73
CA ALA A 56 -1.85 14.69 -16.04
C ALA A 56 -0.84 14.01 -16.97
N ARG A 57 0.34 13.64 -16.47
CA ARG A 57 1.34 12.86 -17.24
C ARG A 57 0.80 11.49 -17.69
N ILE A 58 0.05 10.80 -16.84
CA ILE A 58 -0.59 9.52 -17.18
C ILE A 58 -1.64 9.75 -18.27
N ARG A 59 -2.58 10.69 -18.06
CA ARG A 59 -3.68 10.97 -19.00
C ARG A 59 -3.22 11.49 -20.35
N ALA A 60 -2.04 12.12 -20.43
CA ALA A 60 -1.43 12.53 -21.70
C ALA A 60 -0.91 11.35 -22.53
N GLN A 61 -0.66 10.18 -21.93
CA GLN A 61 -0.06 9.02 -22.60
C GLN A 61 -1.01 7.83 -22.74
N THR A 62 -2.03 7.73 -21.89
CA THR A 62 -3.02 6.66 -21.95
C THR A 62 -4.41 7.12 -21.51
N SER A 63 -5.43 6.59 -22.17
CA SER A 63 -6.84 6.71 -21.78
C SER A 63 -7.35 5.48 -21.01
N ARG A 64 -6.47 4.53 -20.69
CA ARG A 64 -6.84 3.30 -19.96
C ARG A 64 -7.10 3.58 -18.48
N PRO A 65 -7.82 2.69 -17.77
CA PRO A 65 -8.14 2.88 -16.36
C PRO A 65 -6.92 3.06 -15.47
N LEU A 66 -7.03 3.96 -14.50
CA LEU A 66 -5.99 4.27 -13.53
C LEU A 66 -6.48 4.04 -12.10
N ASN A 67 -5.66 3.36 -11.30
CA ASN A 67 -5.79 3.34 -9.86
C ASN A 67 -4.95 4.46 -9.21
N VAL A 68 -5.56 5.29 -8.37
CA VAL A 68 -4.83 6.20 -7.48
C VAL A 68 -4.95 5.73 -6.03
N ASN A 69 -3.83 5.66 -5.32
CA ASN A 69 -3.76 5.06 -3.99
C ASN A 69 -3.46 6.06 -2.89
N PHE A 70 -4.19 5.93 -1.78
CA PHE A 70 -4.01 6.75 -0.59
C PHE A 70 -3.94 5.93 0.69
N PHE A 71 -3.37 6.53 1.72
CA PHE A 71 -3.46 6.02 3.08
C PHE A 71 -4.67 6.66 3.78
N CYS A 72 -5.37 5.90 4.62
CA CYS A 72 -6.49 6.38 5.46
C CYS A 72 -6.19 6.28 6.96
N HIS A 73 -4.90 6.38 7.31
CA HIS A 73 -4.47 6.37 8.70
C HIS A 73 -4.78 7.70 9.40
N LEU A 74 -4.94 7.65 10.72
CA LEU A 74 -4.99 8.86 11.54
C LEU A 74 -3.57 9.41 11.72
N SER A 75 -3.42 10.72 11.57
CA SER A 75 -2.17 11.41 11.92
C SER A 75 -1.88 11.19 13.42
N PRO A 76 -0.63 10.84 13.78
CA PRO A 76 -0.24 10.79 15.18
C PRO A 76 -0.20 12.17 15.80
N GLU A 77 -0.65 12.26 17.05
CA GLU A 77 -0.36 13.42 17.89
C GLU A 77 1.15 13.50 18.14
N PRO A 78 1.73 14.70 18.25
CA PRO A 78 3.12 14.87 18.66
C PRO A 78 3.38 14.18 20.02
N ASP A 79 4.40 13.33 20.07
CA ASP A 79 4.89 12.69 21.31
C ASP A 79 6.38 12.99 21.47
N PRO A 80 6.75 14.13 22.09
CA PRO A 80 8.14 14.53 22.27
C PRO A 80 8.96 13.50 23.05
N ALA A 81 8.36 12.83 24.04
CA ALA A 81 9.04 11.84 24.86
C ALA A 81 9.39 10.59 24.05
N SER A 82 8.47 10.11 23.20
CA SER A 82 8.75 9.00 22.30
C SER A 82 9.76 9.36 21.22
N ASN A 83 9.68 10.57 20.66
CA ASN A 83 10.70 11.09 19.75
C ASN A 83 12.09 11.13 20.39
N ALA A 84 12.21 11.64 21.62
CA ALA A 84 13.49 11.70 22.33
C ALA A 84 14.08 10.29 22.57
N ARG A 85 13.25 9.32 22.99
CA ARG A 85 13.70 7.92 23.15
C ARG A 85 14.16 7.32 21.82
N TRP A 86 13.46 7.63 20.73
CA TRP A 86 13.85 7.17 19.39
C TRP A 86 15.16 7.80 18.92
N HIS A 87 15.35 9.11 19.12
CA HIS A 87 16.61 9.79 18.81
C HIS A 87 17.78 9.21 19.62
N GLN A 88 17.57 8.96 20.92
CA GLN A 88 18.59 8.37 21.78
C GLN A 88 19.00 6.96 21.30
N ALA A 89 18.04 6.13 20.88
CA ALA A 89 18.33 4.80 20.34
C ALA A 89 19.09 4.85 19.00
N LEU A 90 18.93 5.93 18.23
CA LEU A 90 19.63 6.12 16.97
C LEU A 90 21.02 6.78 17.12
N ALA A 91 21.29 7.47 18.24
CA ALA A 91 22.51 8.25 18.44
C ALA A 91 23.83 7.50 18.11
N PRO A 92 24.01 6.21 18.47
CA PRO A 92 25.23 5.47 18.10
C PRO A 92 25.46 5.37 16.58
N TYR A 93 24.40 5.21 15.79
CA TYR A 93 24.50 5.11 14.33
C TYR A 93 24.84 6.47 13.69
N TYR A 94 24.30 7.55 14.23
CA TYR A 94 24.64 8.91 13.79
C TYR A 94 26.11 9.22 14.08
N ALA A 95 26.58 8.89 15.29
CA ALA A 95 27.98 9.05 15.68
C ALA A 95 28.94 8.23 14.79
N GLU A 96 28.60 6.97 14.48
CA GLU A 96 29.38 6.11 13.57
C GLU A 96 29.52 6.72 12.16
N LEU A 97 28.46 7.36 11.66
CA LEU A 97 28.43 7.95 10.33
C LEU A 97 28.92 9.41 10.28
N GLY A 98 29.28 10.00 11.42
CA GLY A 98 29.65 11.43 11.51
C GLY A 98 28.50 12.37 11.15
N LEU A 99 27.25 11.97 11.42
CA LEU A 99 26.04 12.74 11.10
C LEU A 99 25.50 13.45 12.35
N ASP A 100 25.00 14.67 12.16
CA ASP A 100 24.26 15.39 13.19
C ASP A 100 22.77 15.01 13.15
N ILE A 101 22.28 14.40 14.23
CA ILE A 101 20.88 13.95 14.36
C ILE A 101 19.89 15.12 14.39
N ASP A 102 20.32 16.30 14.84
CA ASP A 102 19.47 17.48 14.93
C ASP A 102 19.38 18.23 13.59
N SER A 103 20.25 17.90 12.63
CA SER A 103 20.26 18.46 11.28
C SER A 103 19.33 17.72 10.30
N VAL A 104 18.69 16.63 10.72
CA VAL A 104 17.86 15.79 9.84
C VAL A 104 16.61 16.57 9.42
N PRO A 105 16.41 16.83 8.13
CA PRO A 105 15.22 17.55 7.67
C PRO A 105 13.96 16.79 8.04
N SER A 106 12.90 17.53 8.39
CA SER A 106 11.53 17.01 8.44
C SER A 106 11.15 16.51 7.05
N GLY A 107 11.39 15.22 6.77
CA GLY A 107 11.07 14.62 5.47
C GLY A 107 9.58 14.69 5.17
N ALA A 108 9.23 14.62 3.87
CA ALA A 108 7.85 14.59 3.42
C ALA A 108 7.07 13.48 4.15
N GLY A 109 6.15 13.89 5.03
CA GLY A 109 5.29 12.98 5.76
C GLY A 109 4.38 12.19 4.83
N ARG A 110 3.98 11.01 5.27
CA ARG A 110 2.89 10.29 4.59
C ARG A 110 1.60 11.04 4.89
N ARG A 111 0.91 11.47 3.84
CA ARG A 111 -0.36 12.21 3.96
C ARG A 111 -1.54 11.24 3.89
N PRO A 112 -2.46 11.28 4.87
CA PRO A 112 -3.73 10.60 4.71
C PRO A 112 -4.59 11.28 3.64
N PHE A 113 -5.56 10.56 3.08
CA PHE A 113 -6.54 11.14 2.17
C PHE A 113 -7.35 12.22 2.88
N ASP A 114 -7.40 13.41 2.29
CA ASP A 114 -8.03 14.60 2.83
C ASP A 114 -8.90 15.29 1.76
N HIS A 115 -9.57 16.39 2.15
CA HIS A 115 -10.43 17.16 1.23
C HIS A 115 -9.66 17.71 0.03
N GLN A 116 -8.41 18.15 0.22
CA GLN A 116 -7.58 18.72 -0.82
C GLN A 116 -7.18 17.66 -1.86
N ALA A 117 -6.82 16.45 -1.41
CA ALA A 117 -6.58 15.32 -2.30
C ALA A 117 -7.84 14.96 -3.09
N CYS A 118 -9.00 14.94 -2.43
CA CYS A 118 -10.29 14.66 -3.09
C CYS A 118 -10.61 15.69 -4.18
N GLU A 119 -10.40 16.99 -3.91
CA GLU A 119 -10.59 18.07 -4.90
C GLU A 119 -9.69 17.92 -6.12
N VAL A 120 -8.42 17.53 -5.93
CA VAL A 120 -7.53 17.23 -7.06
C VAL A 120 -8.07 16.06 -7.88
N LEU A 121 -8.50 14.97 -7.22
CA LEU A 121 -9.01 13.79 -7.93
C LEU A 121 -10.31 14.07 -8.69
N GLU A 122 -11.21 14.90 -8.16
CA GLU A 122 -12.49 15.24 -8.80
C GLU A 122 -12.32 15.86 -10.19
N ALA A 123 -11.22 16.57 -10.42
CA ALA A 123 -10.89 17.14 -11.72
C ALA A 123 -10.49 16.07 -12.76
N PHE A 124 -9.91 14.95 -12.33
CA PHE A 124 -9.40 13.89 -13.21
C PHE A 124 -10.27 12.63 -13.24
N ARG A 125 -11.13 12.43 -12.23
CA ARG A 125 -12.06 11.31 -12.06
C ARG A 125 -11.41 9.95 -12.36
N PRO A 126 -10.37 9.56 -11.61
CA PRO A 126 -9.75 8.25 -11.80
C PRO A 126 -10.78 7.13 -11.64
N GLU A 127 -10.68 6.11 -12.48
CA GLU A 127 -11.64 5.00 -12.55
C GLU A 127 -11.60 4.16 -11.27
N VAL A 128 -10.44 4.13 -10.60
CA VAL A 128 -10.23 3.36 -9.38
C VAL A 128 -9.52 4.21 -8.34
N VAL A 129 -10.04 4.19 -7.11
CA VAL A 129 -9.37 4.75 -5.94
C VAL A 129 -9.15 3.65 -4.92
N SER A 130 -7.90 3.40 -4.58
CA SER A 130 -7.55 2.39 -3.59
C SER A 130 -7.09 3.02 -2.28
N PHE A 131 -7.48 2.41 -1.17
CA PHE A 131 -7.10 2.84 0.17
C PHE A 131 -6.28 1.76 0.88
N HIS A 132 -5.37 2.22 1.72
CA HIS A 132 -4.61 1.39 2.63
C HIS A 132 -4.86 1.88 4.07
N PHE A 133 -4.95 0.94 5.02
CA PHE A 133 -5.31 1.19 6.41
C PHE A 133 -6.79 1.58 6.63
N GLY A 134 -7.71 0.94 5.92
CA GLY A 134 -9.15 1.15 6.04
C GLY A 134 -9.74 2.01 4.93
N LEU A 135 -10.75 2.81 5.24
CA LEU A 135 -11.44 3.73 4.33
C LEU A 135 -11.40 5.16 4.88
N PRO A 136 -11.59 6.19 4.05
CA PRO A 136 -11.71 7.56 4.52
C PRO A 136 -13.06 7.79 5.24
N SER A 137 -13.33 9.02 5.69
CA SER A 137 -14.64 9.34 6.26
C SER A 137 -15.77 9.07 5.26
N PRO A 138 -16.99 8.73 5.72
CA PRO A 138 -18.13 8.48 4.84
C PRO A 138 -18.37 9.60 3.82
N ALA A 139 -18.27 10.87 4.24
CA ALA A 139 -18.44 12.02 3.34
C ALA A 139 -17.38 12.09 2.23
N LEU A 140 -16.11 11.76 2.52
CA LEU A 140 -15.06 11.70 1.50
C LEU A 140 -15.24 10.49 0.58
N LEU A 141 -15.66 9.35 1.14
CA LEU A 141 -15.97 8.15 0.36
C LEU A 141 -17.13 8.40 -0.62
N GLU A 142 -18.21 9.03 -0.16
CA GLU A 142 -19.35 9.41 -0.99
C GLU A 142 -18.93 10.30 -2.15
N ARG A 143 -18.08 11.31 -1.90
CA ARG A 143 -17.53 12.16 -2.97
C ARG A 143 -16.75 11.35 -4.00
N VAL A 144 -15.89 10.43 -3.56
CA VAL A 144 -15.15 9.52 -4.45
C VAL A 144 -16.09 8.70 -5.32
N LYS A 145 -17.14 8.11 -4.73
CA LYS A 145 -18.11 7.30 -5.45
C LYS A 145 -18.99 8.13 -6.38
N ALA A 146 -19.24 9.40 -6.08
CA ALA A 146 -20.12 10.28 -6.86
C ALA A 146 -19.62 10.54 -8.29
N TRP A 147 -18.32 10.46 -8.57
CA TRP A 147 -17.81 10.53 -9.95
C TRP A 147 -17.71 9.18 -10.66
N GLY A 148 -18.12 8.09 -10.01
CA GLY A 148 -18.15 6.74 -10.58
C GLY A 148 -16.90 5.90 -10.33
N ALA A 149 -15.98 6.31 -9.44
CA ALA A 149 -14.82 5.48 -9.10
C ALA A 149 -15.24 4.16 -8.42
N THR A 150 -14.53 3.09 -8.79
CA THR A 150 -14.52 1.84 -8.02
C THR A 150 -13.55 1.97 -6.85
N VAL A 151 -14.03 1.71 -5.64
CA VAL A 151 -13.23 1.83 -4.42
C VAL A 151 -12.66 0.49 -3.98
N LEU A 152 -11.34 0.42 -3.85
CA LEU A 152 -10.64 -0.77 -3.34
C LEU A 152 -10.04 -0.47 -1.96
N SER A 153 -9.97 -1.45 -1.07
CA SER A 153 -9.17 -1.31 0.15
C SER A 153 -8.58 -2.63 0.63
N SER A 154 -7.47 -2.54 1.37
CA SER A 154 -6.74 -3.70 1.86
C SER A 154 -7.29 -4.22 3.18
N ALA A 155 -7.52 -5.53 3.26
CA ALA A 155 -7.81 -6.27 4.49
C ALA A 155 -6.71 -7.32 4.75
N THR A 156 -6.38 -7.51 6.02
CA THR A 156 -5.40 -8.50 6.49
C THR A 156 -6.04 -9.62 7.31
N THR A 157 -7.32 -9.46 7.68
CA THR A 157 -8.15 -10.47 8.35
C THR A 157 -9.55 -10.51 7.71
N VAL A 158 -10.34 -11.52 8.07
CA VAL A 158 -11.74 -11.64 7.60
C VAL A 158 -12.61 -10.50 8.16
N GLU A 159 -12.41 -10.12 9.42
CA GLU A 159 -13.15 -9.04 10.08
C GLU A 159 -12.91 -7.70 9.37
N GLU A 160 -11.67 -7.44 8.94
CA GLU A 160 -11.36 -6.25 8.14
C GLU A 160 -12.07 -6.27 6.80
N ALA A 161 -12.14 -7.43 6.13
CA ALA A 161 -12.84 -7.56 4.85
C ALA A 161 -14.35 -7.33 4.98
N LEU A 162 -14.99 -7.92 5.99
CA LEU A 162 -16.41 -7.70 6.31
C LEU A 162 -16.68 -6.23 6.64
N TRP A 163 -15.78 -5.59 7.39
CA TRP A 163 -15.90 -4.16 7.69
C TRP A 163 -15.82 -3.32 6.41
N LEU A 164 -14.87 -3.60 5.51
CA LEU A 164 -14.74 -2.87 4.25
C LEU A 164 -15.99 -2.99 3.38
N GLU A 165 -16.54 -4.20 3.25
CA GLU A 165 -17.79 -4.45 2.51
C GLU A 165 -18.96 -3.65 3.11
N ALA A 166 -19.16 -3.76 4.43
CA ALA A 166 -20.22 -3.05 5.14
C ALA A 166 -20.10 -1.51 5.05
N ASN A 167 -18.89 -0.99 4.82
CA ASN A 167 -18.61 0.44 4.72
C ASN A 167 -18.42 0.91 3.28
N GLY A 168 -18.84 0.12 2.29
CA GLY A 168 -19.00 0.59 0.90
C GLY A 168 -17.78 0.45 0.01
N ALA A 169 -16.79 -0.37 0.37
CA ALA A 169 -15.77 -0.82 -0.57
C ALA A 169 -16.41 -1.66 -1.69
N ASP A 170 -15.86 -1.52 -2.89
CA ASP A 170 -16.37 -2.20 -4.08
C ASP A 170 -15.64 -3.51 -4.38
N ALA A 171 -14.43 -3.68 -3.86
CA ALA A 171 -13.69 -4.93 -3.79
C ALA A 171 -12.62 -4.87 -2.67
N VAL A 172 -12.24 -6.04 -2.15
CA VAL A 172 -11.26 -6.18 -1.07
C VAL A 172 -9.93 -6.69 -1.63
N ILE A 173 -8.84 -6.05 -1.23
CA ILE A 173 -7.48 -6.56 -1.45
C ILE A 173 -7.10 -7.41 -0.23
N ALA A 174 -7.17 -8.73 -0.37
CA ALA A 174 -6.75 -9.69 0.66
C ALA A 174 -5.22 -9.73 0.71
N GLN A 175 -4.64 -8.96 1.64
CA GLN A 175 -3.20 -8.79 1.77
C GLN A 175 -2.63 -9.84 2.73
N GLY A 176 -2.09 -10.94 2.20
CA GLY A 176 -1.42 -11.95 3.00
C GLY A 176 -0.10 -11.46 3.62
N LEU A 177 0.37 -12.17 4.64
CA LEU A 177 1.57 -11.84 5.42
C LEU A 177 2.85 -11.78 4.55
N GLU A 178 2.87 -12.47 3.41
CA GLU A 178 3.95 -12.51 2.41
C GLU A 178 4.15 -11.16 1.70
N ALA A 179 3.14 -10.27 1.71
CA ALA A 179 3.23 -8.99 1.01
C ALA A 179 4.36 -8.10 1.55
N GLY A 180 5.10 -7.48 0.63
CA GLY A 180 6.09 -6.43 0.92
C GLY A 180 5.44 -5.12 1.35
N GLY A 181 6.23 -4.24 1.98
CA GLY A 181 5.75 -2.92 2.41
C GLY A 181 4.81 -2.99 3.61
N HIS A 182 4.06 -1.91 3.84
CA HIS A 182 3.19 -1.78 5.02
C HIS A 182 2.12 -2.87 5.11
N ARG A 183 1.83 -3.28 6.34
CA ARG A 183 0.68 -4.12 6.67
C ARG A 183 -0.57 -3.25 6.75
N GLY A 184 -1.55 -3.53 5.90
CA GLY A 184 -2.77 -2.75 5.73
C GLY A 184 -3.76 -2.81 6.88
N MET A 185 -3.42 -3.51 7.97
CA MET A 185 -4.30 -3.74 9.12
C MET A 185 -4.75 -2.42 9.76
N PHE A 186 -5.98 -2.40 10.28
CA PHE A 186 -6.64 -1.22 10.83
C PHE A 186 -7.63 -1.49 11.97
N LEU A 187 -8.15 -2.72 12.15
CA LEU A 187 -9.07 -3.02 13.27
C LEU A 187 -8.35 -3.46 14.55
N THR A 188 -7.17 -4.06 14.40
CA THR A 188 -6.30 -4.51 15.49
C THR A 188 -4.86 -4.09 15.24
N GLN A 189 -4.05 -4.08 16.30
CA GLN A 189 -2.60 -3.92 16.24
C GLN A 189 -1.88 -5.23 16.55
N ASP A 190 -2.62 -6.28 16.93
CA ASP A 190 -2.07 -7.59 17.24
C ASP A 190 -1.59 -8.27 15.96
N LEU A 191 -0.28 -8.33 15.78
CA LEU A 191 0.36 -8.95 14.62
C LEU A 191 0.08 -10.45 14.51
N THR A 192 -0.28 -11.12 15.60
CA THR A 192 -0.57 -12.56 15.59
C THR A 192 -1.86 -12.90 14.84
N THR A 193 -2.72 -11.91 14.61
CA THR A 193 -3.95 -12.05 13.82
C THR A 193 -3.71 -12.11 12.30
N GLN A 194 -2.49 -11.79 11.85
CA GLN A 194 -2.20 -11.77 10.42
C GLN A 194 -2.01 -13.17 9.84
N VAL A 195 -2.57 -13.37 8.65
CA VAL A 195 -2.66 -14.68 7.99
C VAL A 195 -1.88 -14.67 6.67
N GLY A 196 -1.28 -15.81 6.31
CA GLY A 196 -0.61 -15.99 5.01
C GLY A 196 -1.61 -16.02 3.85
N THR A 197 -1.20 -15.62 2.64
CA THR A 197 -2.07 -15.47 1.45
C THR A 197 -2.89 -16.73 1.19
N LEU A 198 -2.27 -17.91 1.28
CA LEU A 198 -2.93 -19.20 1.00
C LEU A 198 -4.16 -19.44 1.88
N ALA A 199 -4.10 -19.02 3.15
CA ALA A 199 -5.18 -19.21 4.10
C ALA A 199 -6.15 -18.01 4.14
N LEU A 200 -5.62 -16.79 4.01
CA LEU A 200 -6.43 -15.56 4.07
C LEU A 200 -7.41 -15.47 2.90
N LEU A 201 -6.91 -15.72 1.68
CA LEU A 201 -7.66 -15.54 0.45
C LEU A 201 -8.99 -16.33 0.42
N PRO A 202 -9.00 -17.67 0.61
CA PRO A 202 -10.25 -18.43 0.57
C PRO A 202 -11.20 -18.07 1.72
N GLN A 203 -10.67 -17.73 2.90
CA GLN A 203 -11.50 -17.29 4.04
C GLN A 203 -12.21 -15.97 3.77
N VAL A 204 -11.49 -14.99 3.22
CA VAL A 204 -12.09 -13.70 2.81
C VAL A 204 -13.10 -13.93 1.69
N LYS A 205 -12.75 -14.73 0.67
CA LYS A 205 -13.64 -15.04 -0.46
C LYS A 205 -14.95 -15.71 -0.02
N ALA A 206 -14.91 -16.54 1.03
CA ALA A 206 -16.09 -17.16 1.59
C ALA A 206 -16.95 -16.21 2.44
N ALA A 207 -16.36 -15.15 3.00
CA ALA A 207 -17.01 -14.27 3.96
C ALA A 207 -17.67 -13.03 3.32
N VAL A 208 -17.14 -12.53 2.19
CA VAL A 208 -17.66 -11.34 1.51
C VAL A 208 -18.36 -11.68 0.21
N SER A 209 -19.29 -10.82 -0.22
CA SER A 209 -19.98 -10.92 -1.50
C SER A 209 -19.30 -10.11 -2.61
N ILE A 210 -18.54 -9.07 -2.25
CA ILE A 210 -17.75 -8.27 -3.19
C ILE A 210 -16.50 -9.00 -3.73
N PRO A 211 -15.96 -8.62 -4.90
CA PRO A 211 -14.77 -9.24 -5.46
C PRO A 211 -13.54 -9.17 -4.53
N VAL A 212 -12.70 -10.20 -4.60
CA VAL A 212 -11.50 -10.35 -3.77
C VAL A 212 -10.24 -10.40 -4.65
N ILE A 213 -9.31 -9.50 -4.37
CA ILE A 213 -8.03 -9.36 -5.05
C ILE A 213 -6.94 -9.94 -4.15
N ALA A 214 -6.22 -10.95 -4.63
CA ALA A 214 -5.14 -11.57 -3.86
C ALA A 214 -3.86 -10.71 -3.90
N ALA A 215 -3.26 -10.42 -2.75
CA ALA A 215 -1.99 -9.70 -2.66
C ALA A 215 -1.01 -10.35 -1.68
N GLY A 216 0.24 -10.51 -2.12
CA GLY A 216 1.35 -11.05 -1.31
C GLY A 216 1.85 -12.40 -1.81
N GLY A 217 3.16 -12.49 -2.06
CA GLY A 217 3.83 -13.70 -2.54
C GLY A 217 3.62 -14.04 -4.03
N ILE A 218 2.81 -13.26 -4.76
CA ILE A 218 2.53 -13.50 -6.19
C ILE A 218 3.59 -12.79 -7.03
N ALA A 219 4.44 -13.55 -7.71
CA ALA A 219 5.57 -13.02 -8.48
C ALA A 219 5.69 -13.61 -9.90
N ASP A 220 4.93 -14.64 -10.24
CA ASP A 220 4.96 -15.30 -11.54
C ASP A 220 3.56 -15.87 -11.90
N ALA A 221 3.45 -16.45 -13.10
CA ALA A 221 2.21 -17.04 -13.60
C ALA A 221 1.66 -18.18 -12.73
N ARG A 222 2.53 -18.92 -12.01
CA ARG A 222 2.11 -20.00 -11.11
C ARG A 222 1.45 -19.42 -9.86
N GLY A 223 2.02 -18.36 -9.30
CA GLY A 223 1.40 -17.61 -8.21
C GLY A 223 0.04 -17.04 -8.60
N VAL A 224 -0.09 -16.52 -9.83
CA VAL A 224 -1.38 -16.07 -10.37
C VAL A 224 -2.38 -17.24 -10.48
N ALA A 225 -1.98 -18.34 -11.10
CA ALA A 225 -2.83 -19.52 -11.23
C ALA A 225 -3.29 -20.08 -9.87
N ALA A 226 -2.40 -20.11 -8.88
CA ALA A 226 -2.72 -20.53 -7.52
C ALA A 226 -3.74 -19.59 -6.85
N ALA A 227 -3.58 -18.28 -6.98
CA ALA A 227 -4.52 -17.31 -6.44
C ALA A 227 -5.92 -17.44 -7.07
N VAL A 228 -5.98 -17.62 -8.40
CA VAL A 228 -7.24 -17.85 -9.12
C VAL A 228 -7.89 -19.17 -8.67
N ALA A 229 -7.12 -20.24 -8.52
CA ALA A 229 -7.63 -21.53 -8.02
C ALA A 229 -8.19 -21.44 -6.58
N LEU A 230 -7.66 -20.52 -5.76
CA LEU A 230 -8.15 -20.21 -4.42
C LEU A 230 -9.36 -19.25 -4.40
N GLY A 231 -9.84 -18.80 -5.57
CA GLY A 231 -11.04 -18.00 -5.73
C GLY A 231 -10.81 -16.49 -5.86
N ALA A 232 -9.58 -16.03 -6.11
CA ALA A 232 -9.32 -14.61 -6.39
C ALA A 232 -9.96 -14.17 -7.72
N ASP A 233 -10.58 -13.00 -7.72
CA ASP A 233 -11.12 -12.36 -8.93
C ASP A 233 -10.04 -11.58 -9.70
N ALA A 234 -8.95 -11.20 -9.02
CA ALA A 234 -7.74 -10.65 -9.60
C ALA A 234 -6.55 -10.80 -8.64
N VAL A 235 -5.35 -10.44 -9.11
CA VAL A 235 -4.14 -10.38 -8.30
C VAL A 235 -3.59 -8.96 -8.23
N GLN A 236 -3.02 -8.57 -7.10
CA GLN A 236 -2.24 -7.35 -6.96
C GLN A 236 -0.77 -7.68 -6.72
N VAL A 237 0.08 -7.24 -7.64
CA VAL A 237 1.50 -7.62 -7.71
C VAL A 237 2.37 -6.38 -7.45
N GLY A 238 3.26 -6.47 -6.46
CA GLY A 238 4.18 -5.39 -6.06
C GLY A 238 5.64 -5.72 -6.36
N THR A 239 6.25 -6.56 -5.52
CA THR A 239 7.70 -6.86 -5.54
C THR A 239 8.24 -7.22 -6.93
N ALA A 240 7.47 -7.95 -7.75
CA ALA A 240 7.91 -8.35 -9.10
C ALA A 240 8.14 -7.15 -10.04
N PHE A 241 7.47 -6.01 -9.82
CA PHE A 241 7.66 -4.80 -10.62
C PHE A 241 8.83 -3.91 -10.14
N LEU A 242 9.42 -4.17 -8.96
CA LEU A 242 10.45 -3.30 -8.38
C LEU A 242 11.74 -3.22 -9.22
N CYS A 243 11.97 -4.18 -10.13
CA CYS A 243 13.13 -4.20 -11.00
C CYS A 243 12.81 -3.81 -12.47
N CYS A 244 11.57 -3.46 -12.80
CA CYS A 244 11.20 -2.97 -14.13
C CYS A 244 11.92 -1.65 -14.46
N PRO A 245 12.24 -1.36 -15.73
CA PRO A 245 12.93 -0.12 -16.10
C PRO A 245 12.11 1.15 -15.78
N GLU A 246 10.79 1.05 -15.74
CA GLU A 246 9.87 2.15 -15.41
C GLU A 246 9.78 2.45 -13.91
N ALA A 247 10.24 1.53 -13.05
CA ALA A 247 10.23 1.72 -11.61
C ALA A 247 11.38 2.64 -11.15
N THR A 248 11.11 3.53 -10.20
CA THR A 248 12.10 4.46 -9.65
C THR A 248 12.87 3.88 -8.45
N THR A 249 12.79 2.56 -8.25
CA THR A 249 13.58 1.82 -7.25
C THR A 249 15.07 2.17 -7.35
N SER A 250 15.66 2.64 -6.25
CA SER A 250 17.05 3.07 -6.22
C SER A 250 18.02 1.94 -6.60
N SER A 251 19.20 2.30 -7.12
CA SER A 251 20.22 1.32 -7.48
C SER A 251 20.64 0.46 -6.28
N LEU A 252 20.71 1.05 -5.08
CA LEU A 252 20.99 0.34 -3.83
C LEU A 252 19.91 -0.71 -3.53
N HIS A 253 18.63 -0.34 -3.65
CA HIS A 253 17.53 -1.24 -3.37
C HIS A 253 17.44 -2.35 -4.43
N ARG A 254 17.66 -2.05 -5.72
CA ARG A 254 17.75 -3.06 -6.80
C ARG A 254 18.84 -4.09 -6.53
N ARG A 255 20.05 -3.65 -6.14
CA ARG A 255 21.14 -4.57 -5.74
C ARG A 255 20.74 -5.43 -4.55
N ALA A 256 20.07 -4.86 -3.54
CA ALA A 256 19.62 -5.63 -2.38
C ALA A 256 18.59 -6.70 -2.78
N LEU A 257 17.61 -6.36 -3.65
CA LEU A 257 16.59 -7.28 -4.17
C LEU A 257 17.20 -8.45 -4.97
N GLN A 258 18.34 -8.24 -5.62
CA GLN A 258 19.05 -9.25 -6.42
C GLN A 258 20.10 -10.03 -5.61
N SER A 259 20.35 -9.66 -4.37
CA SER A 259 21.33 -10.31 -3.50
C SER A 259 20.72 -11.46 -2.69
N GLU A 260 21.57 -12.29 -2.07
CA GLU A 260 21.10 -13.34 -1.15
C GLU A 260 20.34 -12.78 0.06
N ALA A 261 20.58 -11.53 0.45
CA ALA A 261 19.86 -10.88 1.54
C ALA A 261 18.35 -10.82 1.28
N ALA A 262 17.92 -10.76 0.01
CA ALA A 262 16.50 -10.72 -0.34
C ALA A 262 15.71 -11.97 0.08
N ARG A 263 16.41 -13.09 0.37
CA ARG A 263 15.79 -14.33 0.88
C ARG A 263 15.25 -14.18 2.29
N HIS A 264 15.75 -13.22 3.07
CA HIS A 264 15.32 -12.99 4.44
C HIS A 264 14.66 -11.62 4.59
N THR A 265 13.34 -11.64 4.77
CA THR A 265 12.54 -10.44 5.08
C THR A 265 11.88 -10.58 6.44
N ALA A 266 11.64 -9.46 7.12
CA ALA A 266 10.90 -9.43 8.37
C ALA A 266 9.96 -8.22 8.41
N LEU A 267 8.91 -8.31 9.23
CA LEU A 267 8.09 -7.15 9.57
C LEU A 267 8.88 -6.22 10.48
N THR A 268 8.90 -4.93 10.16
CA THR A 268 9.52 -3.93 11.02
C THR A 268 8.72 -2.66 11.17
N ASN A 269 8.80 -2.06 12.34
CA ASN A 269 8.20 -0.75 12.64
C ASN A 269 9.24 0.37 12.76
N LEU A 270 10.53 0.11 12.53
CA LEU A 270 11.61 1.06 12.78
C LEU A 270 11.59 2.27 11.84
N TYR A 271 11.24 2.08 10.56
CA TYR A 271 11.31 3.14 9.55
C TYR A 271 10.09 4.08 9.52
N SER A 272 8.94 3.62 10.03
CA SER A 272 7.67 4.32 9.88
C SER A 272 6.77 4.31 11.11
N GLY A 273 7.16 3.60 12.17
CA GLY A 273 6.34 3.36 13.36
C GLY A 273 5.26 2.28 13.18
N ARG A 274 4.83 1.99 11.94
CA ARG A 274 3.93 0.88 11.59
C ARG A 274 4.68 -0.31 10.97
N PRO A 275 4.23 -1.56 11.23
CA PRO A 275 4.75 -2.79 10.62
C PRO A 275 4.76 -2.73 9.10
N ALA A 276 5.93 -2.95 8.51
CA ALA A 276 6.15 -3.09 7.09
C ALA A 276 7.16 -4.21 6.83
N ARG A 277 6.95 -5.04 5.81
CA ARG A 277 7.89 -6.08 5.40
C ARG A 277 9.01 -5.47 4.55
N GLY A 278 10.25 -5.76 4.92
CA GLY A 278 11.44 -5.39 4.15
C GLY A 278 12.56 -6.41 4.33
N ILE A 279 13.59 -6.30 3.48
CA ILE A 279 14.84 -7.06 3.59
C ILE A 279 15.48 -6.73 4.94
N VAL A 280 15.94 -7.75 5.68
CA VAL A 280 16.50 -7.55 7.02
C VAL A 280 17.80 -6.74 6.97
N THR A 281 17.78 -5.54 7.56
CA THR A 281 18.95 -4.66 7.63
C THR A 281 19.71 -4.80 8.95
N ARG A 282 20.87 -4.13 9.06
CA ARG A 282 21.63 -4.00 10.31
C ARG A 282 20.77 -3.42 11.44
N LEU A 283 20.08 -2.32 11.17
CA LEU A 283 19.21 -1.66 12.15
C LEU A 283 18.13 -2.61 12.70
N MET A 284 17.53 -3.43 11.83
CA MET A 284 16.52 -4.42 12.24
C MET A 284 17.10 -5.54 13.11
N ARG A 285 18.35 -5.95 12.87
CA ARG A 285 19.03 -6.97 13.70
C ARG A 285 19.39 -6.43 15.08
N GLU A 286 19.85 -5.19 15.14
CA GLU A 286 20.38 -4.58 16.36
C GLU A 286 19.28 -4.01 17.28
N LEU A 287 18.25 -3.38 16.71
CA LEU A 287 17.14 -2.79 17.49
C LEU A 287 15.92 -3.71 17.62
N GLY A 288 15.99 -4.90 17.01
CA GLY A 288 14.85 -5.80 16.86
C GLY A 288 13.93 -5.34 15.73
N PRO A 289 13.44 -6.27 14.88
CA PRO A 289 12.63 -5.90 13.74
C PRO A 289 11.33 -5.22 14.21
N ILE A 290 10.72 -5.70 15.29
CA ILE A 290 9.62 -5.03 16.00
C ILE A 290 10.15 -4.45 17.32
N SER A 291 10.13 -3.13 17.44
CA SER A 291 10.62 -2.43 18.64
C SER A 291 9.54 -1.60 19.34
N THR A 292 9.65 -1.51 20.67
CA THR A 292 8.90 -0.55 21.50
C THR A 292 9.50 0.85 21.41
N VAL A 293 10.80 0.95 21.15
CA VAL A 293 11.52 2.20 20.88
C VAL A 293 11.55 2.39 19.37
N ARG A 294 10.58 3.14 18.85
CA ARG A 294 10.34 3.32 17.42
C ARG A 294 9.90 4.75 17.13
N ARG A 295 9.95 5.13 15.86
CA ARG A 295 9.30 6.36 15.37
C ARG A 295 7.81 6.38 15.78
N PRO A 296 7.27 7.50 16.31
CA PRO A 296 5.85 7.58 16.63
C PRO A 296 4.97 7.35 15.40
N SER A 297 3.88 6.61 15.61
CA SER A 297 2.84 6.39 14.61
C SER A 297 1.51 6.16 15.30
N ARG A 298 0.42 6.57 14.66
CA ARG A 298 -0.92 6.31 15.15
C ARG A 298 -1.66 5.40 14.19
N TRP A 299 -2.43 4.51 14.80
CA TRP A 299 -3.36 3.63 14.14
C TRP A 299 -4.74 4.27 14.20
N PRO A 300 -5.63 4.01 13.23
CA PRO A 300 -7.03 4.37 13.41
C PRO A 300 -7.52 3.85 14.78
N ARG A 301 -8.20 4.71 15.56
CA ARG A 301 -8.98 4.24 16.70
C ARG A 301 -10.05 3.32 16.11
N ARG A 302 -10.37 2.21 16.80
CA ARG A 302 -11.55 1.41 16.48
C ARG A 302 -12.71 2.36 16.19
N PRO A 303 -13.37 2.30 15.01
CA PRO A 303 -14.70 2.83 14.91
C PRO A 303 -15.53 2.09 15.96
N SER A 304 -16.20 2.85 16.83
CA SER A 304 -17.26 2.34 17.70
C SER A 304 -18.38 1.75 16.87
#